data_AF-A0A7J6DEN1-F1
#
_entry.id   AF-A0A7J6DEN1-F1
#
_cell.length_a   1.000
_cell.length_b   1.000
_cell.length_c   1.000
_cell.angle_alpha   90.00
_cell.angle_beta   90.00
_cell.angle_gamma   90.00
#
_symmetry.space_group_name_H-M   'P 1'
#
loop_
_entity.id
_entity.type
_entity.pdbx_description
1 polymer ?
#
loop_
_entity_poly.entity_id
_entity_poly.type
_entity_poly.pdbx_seq_one_letter_code
_entity_poly.pdbx_strand_id
1 'polypeptide(L)'
;MDGSLFVLLLLSGLFWNSSALYRPYHYINTAMSWPEAQSYCRERFTDLATVDSMDDVNRLLNVVDAGYSGSVWIGLKNGTQKRWVWSNGENTISQNYNFASGQPNGDGDCAAIYYGVWHDAPCHLNHYFLCYGNSGYILVQSRKTWSDAQSYCRQHYTDLPTIHNFTENNQINNKINQLILSGYYIWIGLFVDSWGWSDQWDLTFRHWVEGQSSLSSGTGNCAGMSRSNSGRWSQYSCNLQKPFICYGDGMRKQIVRLKVTCKGKCALNDHSLQTAILNEISEKLKNMRLESDSKISWRKGEDGEVFHQENNHMLDAEREL
;
A
#
# COMPACT_ATOMS: atom_id res chain seq x y z
N MET A 1 -29.82 -3.28 53.84
CA MET A 1 -29.82 -3.62 52.40
C MET A 1 -28.50 -3.10 51.87
N ASP A 2 -27.48 -3.94 51.94
CA ASP A 2 -26.12 -3.59 51.55
C ASP A 2 -25.97 -3.84 50.05
N GLY A 3 -25.84 -2.76 49.28
CA GLY A 3 -25.60 -2.81 47.85
C GLY A 3 -24.11 -2.64 47.57
N SER A 4 -23.43 -3.73 47.22
CA SER A 4 -22.04 -3.69 46.76
C SER A 4 -22.00 -3.27 45.29
N LEU A 5 -21.30 -2.16 45.00
CA LEU A 5 -21.10 -1.62 43.66
C LEU A 5 -19.94 -2.39 42.98
N PHE A 6 -20.25 -3.38 42.15
CA PHE A 6 -19.25 -4.04 41.30
C PHE A 6 -18.95 -3.15 40.08
N VAL A 7 -17.88 -2.38 40.15
CA VAL A 7 -17.28 -1.73 38.97
C VAL A 7 -16.43 -2.78 38.25
N LEU A 8 -16.98 -3.35 37.18
CA LEU A 8 -16.22 -4.17 36.24
C LEU A 8 -15.33 -3.23 35.39
N LEU A 9 -14.12 -2.97 35.86
CA LEU A 9 -13.04 -2.45 35.04
C LEU A 9 -12.65 -3.53 34.02
N LEU A 10 -13.25 -3.48 32.83
CA LEU A 10 -12.74 -4.18 31.67
C LEU A 10 -11.43 -3.50 31.26
N LEU A 11 -10.33 -3.91 31.88
CA LEU A 11 -9.01 -3.81 31.26
C LEU A 11 -9.01 -4.80 30.10
N SER A 12 -9.63 -4.42 28.98
CA SER A 12 -9.29 -5.03 27.71
C SER A 12 -7.83 -4.66 27.46
N GLY A 13 -6.95 -5.58 27.88
CA GLY A 13 -5.55 -5.52 27.56
C GLY A 13 -5.42 -5.20 26.08
N LEU A 14 -4.52 -4.25 25.80
CA LEU A 14 -3.96 -4.03 24.48
C LEU A 14 -3.31 -5.33 24.02
N PHE A 15 -4.12 -6.27 23.57
CA PHE A 15 -3.72 -7.20 22.55
C PHE A 15 -3.55 -6.34 21.30
N TRP A 16 -2.36 -5.79 21.12
CA TRP A 16 -1.82 -5.53 19.80
C TRP A 16 -1.68 -6.90 19.11
N ASN A 17 -2.81 -7.54 18.79
CA ASN A 17 -2.84 -8.38 17.61
C ASN A 17 -2.55 -7.39 16.49
N SER A 18 -1.35 -7.52 15.92
CA SER A 18 -0.95 -6.92 14.66
C SER A 18 -1.96 -7.35 13.60
N SER A 19 -3.11 -6.69 13.60
CA SER A 19 -4.06 -6.74 12.53
C SER A 19 -3.36 -5.94 11.44
N ALA A 20 -2.66 -6.65 10.55
CA ALA A 20 -2.35 -6.11 9.24
C ALA A 20 -3.59 -5.34 8.81
N LEU A 21 -3.45 -4.01 8.63
CA LEU A 21 -4.57 -3.12 8.37
C LEU A 21 -5.38 -3.76 7.24
N TYR A 22 -6.60 -4.21 7.54
CA TYR A 22 -7.43 -4.86 6.54
C TYR A 22 -7.80 -3.80 5.50
N ARG A 23 -7.01 -3.75 4.43
CA ARG A 23 -7.20 -2.85 3.29
C ARG A 23 -8.07 -3.59 2.27
N PRO A 24 -9.34 -3.20 2.06
CA PRO A 24 -10.12 -3.73 0.98
C PRO A 24 -9.52 -3.27 -0.35
N TYR A 25 -9.40 -4.18 -1.31
CA TYR A 25 -8.87 -3.91 -2.64
C TYR A 25 -9.96 -4.09 -3.70
N HIS A 26 -9.91 -3.24 -4.72
CA HIS A 26 -10.93 -3.17 -5.77
C HIS A 26 -10.26 -3.19 -7.14
N TYR A 27 -10.47 -4.27 -7.89
CA TYR A 27 -10.01 -4.37 -9.27
C TYR A 27 -10.91 -3.56 -10.20
N ILE A 28 -10.32 -2.66 -10.96
CA ILE A 28 -11.00 -1.82 -11.95
C ILE A 28 -10.56 -2.28 -13.33
N ASN A 29 -11.45 -2.97 -14.04
CA ASN A 29 -11.23 -3.48 -15.39
C ASN A 29 -11.45 -2.39 -16.45
N THR A 30 -10.78 -1.26 -16.28
CA THR A 30 -10.74 -0.15 -17.23
C THR A 30 -9.29 0.23 -17.46
N ALA A 31 -8.85 0.26 -18.71
CA ALA A 31 -7.48 0.65 -19.03
C ALA A 31 -7.31 2.17 -18.87
N MET A 32 -6.40 2.58 -18.00
CA MET A 32 -6.02 3.97 -17.76
C MET A 32 -4.49 4.10 -17.68
N SER A 33 -3.94 5.28 -17.96
CA SER A 33 -2.56 5.58 -17.58
C SER A 33 -2.44 5.59 -16.04
N TRP A 34 -1.23 5.40 -15.52
CA TRP A 34 -1.01 5.40 -14.07
C TRP A 34 -1.57 6.67 -13.37
N PRO A 35 -1.31 7.91 -13.84
CA PRO A 35 -1.86 9.10 -13.19
C PRO A 35 -3.39 9.18 -13.29
N GLU A 36 -3.99 8.77 -14.40
CA GLU A 36 -5.45 8.73 -14.55
C GLU A 36 -6.08 7.70 -13.60
N ALA A 37 -5.48 6.52 -13.48
CA ALA A 37 -5.89 5.48 -12.55
C ALA A 37 -5.78 5.96 -11.08
N GLN A 38 -4.72 6.69 -10.74
CA GLN A 38 -4.56 7.31 -9.42
C GLN A 38 -5.67 8.31 -9.13
N SER A 39 -5.96 9.21 -10.07
CA SER A 39 -7.07 10.16 -9.96
C SER A 39 -8.41 9.44 -9.80
N TYR A 40 -8.65 8.37 -10.58
CA TYR A 40 -9.86 7.56 -10.45
C TYR A 40 -10.00 6.98 -9.04
N CYS A 41 -8.93 6.39 -8.50
CA CYS A 41 -8.95 5.80 -7.17
C CYS A 41 -9.18 6.85 -6.09
N ARG A 42 -8.51 8.00 -6.15
CA ARG A 42 -8.73 9.09 -5.17
C ARG A 42 -10.14 9.70 -5.25
N GLU A 43 -10.80 9.62 -6.41
CA GLU A 43 -12.18 10.10 -6.57
C GLU A 43 -13.23 9.09 -6.08
N ARG A 44 -12.87 7.83 -5.77
CA ARG A 44 -13.86 6.77 -5.46
C ARG A 44 -13.51 5.89 -4.26
N PHE A 45 -12.24 5.86 -3.89
CA PHE A 45 -11.61 5.03 -2.86
C PHE A 45 -10.56 5.91 -2.14
N THR A 46 -9.54 5.31 -1.55
CA THR A 46 -8.43 6.06 -0.93
C THR A 46 -7.35 6.42 -1.96
N ASP A 47 -6.71 5.42 -2.58
CA ASP A 47 -5.69 5.62 -3.63
C ASP A 47 -5.52 4.30 -4.44
N LEU A 48 -4.59 4.27 -5.39
CA LEU A 48 -4.08 3.03 -5.98
C LEU A 48 -3.50 2.12 -4.90
N ALA A 49 -3.60 0.81 -5.11
CA ALA A 49 -3.24 -0.21 -4.13
C ALA A 49 -1.82 -0.05 -3.56
N THR A 50 -1.74 0.07 -2.25
CA THR A 50 -0.52 -0.05 -1.45
C THR A 50 -0.37 -1.48 -0.95
N VAL A 51 0.86 -2.00 -1.01
CA VAL A 51 1.19 -3.38 -0.65
C VAL A 51 2.33 -3.38 0.38
N ASP A 52 2.05 -3.84 1.59
CA ASP A 52 3.05 -3.85 2.68
C ASP A 52 3.60 -5.23 3.04
N SER A 53 3.00 -6.29 2.50
CA SER A 53 3.25 -7.66 2.93
C SER A 53 2.88 -8.68 1.85
N MET A 54 3.30 -9.93 2.04
CA MET A 54 2.83 -11.03 1.18
C MET A 54 1.33 -11.30 1.34
N ASP A 55 0.72 -10.97 2.50
CA ASP A 55 -0.73 -11.06 2.67
C ASP A 55 -1.46 -10.07 1.77
N ASP A 56 -0.94 -8.85 1.63
CA ASP A 56 -1.47 -7.88 0.66
C ASP A 56 -1.34 -8.40 -0.76
N VAL A 57 -0.18 -8.95 -1.15
CA VAL A 57 0.03 -9.57 -2.48
C VAL A 57 -1.05 -10.64 -2.75
N ASN A 58 -1.30 -11.53 -1.79
CA ASN A 58 -2.31 -12.58 -1.92
C ASN A 58 -3.73 -12.02 -2.05
N ARG A 59 -4.07 -10.95 -1.33
CA ARG A 59 -5.37 -10.27 -1.49
C ARG A 59 -5.50 -9.58 -2.84
N LEU A 60 -4.46 -8.91 -3.32
CA LEU A 60 -4.43 -8.30 -4.66
C LEU A 60 -4.60 -9.34 -5.76
N LEU A 61 -3.94 -10.50 -5.63
CA LEU A 61 -4.13 -11.61 -6.55
C LEU A 61 -5.61 -11.96 -6.64
N ASN A 62 -6.26 -12.22 -5.51
CA ASN A 62 -7.65 -12.69 -5.46
C ASN A 62 -8.69 -11.74 -6.08
N VAL A 63 -8.44 -10.43 -6.14
CA VAL A 63 -9.39 -9.47 -6.72
C VAL A 63 -9.25 -9.30 -8.23
N VAL A 64 -8.10 -9.64 -8.82
CA VAL A 64 -7.88 -9.52 -10.27
C VAL A 64 -8.57 -10.68 -11.00
N ASP A 65 -9.28 -10.37 -12.08
CA ASP A 65 -10.00 -11.35 -12.91
C ASP A 65 -9.10 -12.54 -13.30
N ALA A 66 -9.59 -13.76 -13.09
CA ALA A 66 -8.81 -14.98 -13.30
C ALA A 66 -8.33 -15.17 -14.75
N GLY A 67 -9.04 -14.59 -15.72
CA GLY A 67 -8.67 -14.63 -17.15
C GLY A 67 -7.69 -13.53 -17.60
N TYR A 68 -7.37 -12.56 -16.74
CA TYR A 68 -6.45 -11.48 -17.09
C TYR A 68 -4.99 -11.90 -16.85
N SER A 69 -4.20 -11.93 -17.93
CA SER A 69 -2.78 -12.31 -17.91
C SER A 69 -1.81 -11.13 -17.98
N GLY A 70 -2.33 -9.90 -18.08
CA GLY A 70 -1.50 -8.70 -18.11
C GLY A 70 -1.07 -8.23 -16.72
N SER A 71 -0.41 -7.08 -16.68
CA SER A 71 -0.11 -6.37 -15.44
C SER A 71 -1.18 -5.33 -15.15
N VAL A 72 -1.49 -5.12 -13.86
CA VAL A 72 -2.41 -4.10 -13.38
C VAL A 72 -1.64 -3.02 -12.61
N TRP A 73 -2.07 -1.76 -12.68
CA TRP A 73 -1.43 -0.70 -11.90
C TRP A 73 -1.65 -0.88 -10.40
N ILE A 74 -0.58 -0.62 -9.64
CA ILE A 74 -0.57 -0.46 -8.19
C ILE A 74 0.01 0.93 -7.86
N GLY A 75 -0.08 1.35 -6.60
CA GLY A 75 0.29 2.70 -6.17
C GLY A 75 1.79 3.00 -6.13
N LEU A 76 2.65 2.08 -6.56
CA LEU A 76 4.09 2.26 -6.48
C LEU A 76 4.64 3.04 -7.70
N LYS A 77 5.36 4.12 -7.41
CA LYS A 77 5.95 5.01 -8.41
C LYS A 77 7.39 5.38 -8.04
N ASN A 78 8.25 5.48 -9.04
CA ASN A 78 9.64 5.88 -8.84
C ASN A 78 9.73 7.37 -8.51
N GLY A 79 10.44 7.69 -7.44
CA GLY A 79 10.79 9.04 -7.01
C GLY A 79 12.24 9.39 -7.35
N THR A 80 12.70 10.55 -6.86
CA THR A 80 14.07 11.04 -7.07
C THR A 80 14.98 10.82 -5.86
N GLN A 81 14.40 10.65 -4.67
CA GLN A 81 15.16 10.51 -3.43
C GLN A 81 15.52 9.04 -3.20
N LYS A 82 16.82 8.74 -3.27
CA LYS A 82 17.37 7.44 -2.90
C LYS A 82 17.57 7.36 -1.38
N ARG A 83 17.17 6.25 -0.78
CA ARG A 83 17.44 5.93 0.63
C ARG A 83 17.68 4.44 0.81
N TRP A 84 18.52 4.08 1.77
CA TRP A 84 18.61 2.71 2.23
C TRP A 84 17.29 2.30 2.90
N VAL A 85 16.82 1.08 2.67
CA VAL A 85 15.58 0.55 3.24
C VAL A 85 15.69 -0.96 3.40
N TRP A 86 14.87 -1.54 4.28
CA TRP A 86 14.80 -2.99 4.44
C TRP A 86 13.74 -3.62 3.53
N SER A 87 14.06 -4.80 3.00
CA SER A 87 13.22 -5.55 2.05
C SER A 87 11.87 -5.97 2.63
N ASN A 88 11.81 -6.21 3.94
CA ASN A 88 10.61 -6.57 4.68
C ASN A 88 9.62 -5.39 4.85
N GLY A 89 10.03 -4.17 4.49
CA GLY A 89 9.20 -2.97 4.58
C GLY A 89 9.47 -2.07 5.78
N GLU A 90 10.37 -2.44 6.68
CA GLU A 90 10.71 -1.63 7.85
C GLU A 90 11.41 -0.31 7.45
N ASN A 91 10.90 0.79 7.99
CA ASN A 91 11.40 2.14 7.70
C ASN A 91 12.53 2.59 8.63
N THR A 92 12.75 1.89 9.73
CA THR A 92 13.82 2.16 10.70
C THR A 92 15.11 1.50 10.27
N ILE A 93 16.02 2.32 9.76
CA ILE A 93 17.42 1.93 9.74
C ILE A 93 18.00 2.40 11.06
N SER A 94 18.41 1.46 11.90
CA SER A 94 18.93 1.78 13.21
C SER A 94 20.10 2.77 13.09
N GLN A 95 20.26 3.64 14.09
CA GLN A 95 21.32 4.67 14.13
C GLN A 95 22.74 4.07 14.20
N ASN A 96 22.88 2.74 14.20
CA ASN A 96 24.12 1.99 14.34
C ASN A 96 24.32 1.07 13.13
N TYR A 97 24.54 1.65 11.96
CA TYR A 97 24.91 0.88 10.77
C TYR A 97 26.20 0.10 11.04
N ASN A 98 26.18 -1.21 10.78
CA ASN A 98 27.38 -2.03 10.85
C ASN A 98 28.19 -1.99 9.54
N PHE A 99 28.08 -0.88 8.78
CA PHE A 99 28.92 -0.64 7.61
C PHE A 99 30.39 -0.59 8.01
N ALA A 100 31.25 -1.14 7.16
CA ALA A 100 32.69 -1.04 7.36
C ALA A 100 33.15 0.43 7.28
N SER A 101 34.34 0.71 7.81
CA SER A 101 34.95 2.04 7.68
C SER A 101 35.06 2.43 6.20
N GLY A 102 34.50 3.59 5.84
CA GLY A 102 34.46 4.07 4.45
C GLY A 102 33.32 3.51 3.59
N GLN A 103 32.34 2.80 4.19
CA GLN A 103 31.14 2.31 3.53
C GLN A 103 29.88 3.05 4.04
N PRO A 104 28.80 3.14 3.25
CA PRO A 104 28.75 2.77 1.83
C PRO A 104 29.62 3.72 0.97
N ASN A 105 30.31 3.20 -0.03
CA ASN A 105 31.22 3.96 -0.91
C ASN A 105 30.58 4.35 -2.25
N GLY A 106 29.37 3.87 -2.54
CA GLY A 106 28.62 4.14 -3.76
C GLY A 106 28.95 3.22 -4.93
N ASP A 107 29.63 2.09 -4.69
CA ASP A 107 29.88 1.05 -5.70
C ASP A 107 28.69 0.09 -5.87
N GLY A 108 27.71 0.18 -4.98
CA GLY A 108 26.54 -0.68 -4.97
C GLY A 108 25.29 -0.04 -4.41
N ASP A 109 24.16 -0.66 -4.71
CA ASP A 109 22.85 -0.27 -4.20
C ASP A 109 22.24 -1.37 -3.32
N CYS A 110 22.98 -2.45 -3.01
CA CYS A 110 22.54 -3.55 -2.16
C CYS A 110 23.59 -3.84 -1.10
N ALA A 111 23.19 -4.18 0.12
CA ALA A 111 24.14 -4.45 1.19
C ALA A 111 24.43 -5.95 1.33
N ALA A 112 25.70 -6.27 1.57
CA ALA A 112 26.15 -7.60 1.89
C ALA A 112 27.10 -7.58 3.09
N ILE A 113 27.11 -8.66 3.87
CA ILE A 113 28.11 -8.90 4.90
C ILE A 113 29.38 -9.44 4.25
N TYR A 114 30.52 -8.86 4.58
CA TYR A 114 31.86 -9.31 4.22
C TYR A 114 32.79 -9.13 5.42
N TYR A 115 33.46 -10.21 5.85
CA TYR A 115 34.23 -10.23 7.11
C TYR A 115 33.50 -9.68 8.34
N GLY A 116 32.18 -9.87 8.38
CA GLY A 116 31.34 -9.55 9.52
C GLY A 116 30.82 -8.12 9.62
N VAL A 117 31.18 -7.27 8.66
CA VAL A 117 30.72 -5.90 8.50
C VAL A 117 30.00 -5.73 7.17
N TRP A 118 29.19 -4.69 7.05
CA TRP A 118 28.36 -4.45 5.85
C TRP A 118 29.14 -3.65 4.83
N HIS A 119 28.91 -3.98 3.58
CA HIS A 119 29.39 -3.26 2.41
C HIS A 119 28.23 -3.01 1.47
N ASP A 120 28.21 -1.89 0.75
CA ASP A 120 27.44 -1.83 -0.48
C ASP A 120 28.11 -2.70 -1.55
N ALA A 121 27.29 -3.27 -2.41
CA ALA A 121 27.72 -4.11 -3.52
C ALA A 121 26.70 -4.03 -4.67
N PRO A 122 27.15 -4.22 -5.93
CA PRO A 122 26.26 -4.19 -7.06
C PRO A 122 25.22 -5.33 -6.99
N CYS A 123 23.93 -4.96 -6.96
CA CYS A 123 22.79 -5.89 -6.77
C CYS A 123 22.73 -7.05 -7.77
N HIS A 124 23.33 -6.89 -8.95
CA HIS A 124 23.32 -7.87 -10.04
C HIS A 124 24.40 -8.95 -9.89
N LEU A 125 25.31 -8.84 -8.92
CA LEU A 125 26.31 -9.86 -8.65
C LEU A 125 25.71 -11.05 -7.90
N ASN A 126 26.24 -12.24 -8.19
CA ASN A 126 25.81 -13.47 -7.54
C ASN A 126 26.58 -13.68 -6.22
N HIS A 127 25.88 -13.58 -5.10
CA HIS A 127 26.42 -13.81 -3.75
C HIS A 127 25.58 -14.84 -3.00
N TYR A 128 26.19 -15.46 -1.98
CA TYR A 128 25.41 -16.24 -1.01
C TYR A 128 24.48 -15.29 -0.26
N PHE A 129 23.49 -15.83 0.45
CA PHE A 129 22.51 -14.98 1.08
C PHE A 129 21.90 -15.65 2.31
N LEU A 130 21.38 -14.81 3.19
CA LEU A 130 20.64 -15.23 4.36
C LEU A 130 19.16 -15.04 4.11
N CYS A 131 18.35 -15.98 4.60
CA CYS A 131 16.93 -15.75 4.82
C CYS A 131 16.67 -15.66 6.32
N TYR A 132 15.59 -15.01 6.71
CA TYR A 132 15.01 -15.20 8.03
C TYR A 132 13.64 -15.88 7.92
N GLY A 133 13.24 -16.52 9.01
CA GLY A 133 11.91 -17.07 9.19
C GLY A 133 11.68 -17.49 10.64
N ASN A 134 10.67 -18.32 10.88
CA ASN A 134 10.26 -18.74 12.23
C ASN A 134 11.38 -19.41 13.05
N SER A 135 12.36 -20.02 12.37
CA SER A 135 13.50 -20.71 13.01
C SER A 135 14.77 -19.84 13.11
N GLY A 136 14.64 -18.52 12.91
CA GLY A 136 15.75 -17.56 12.92
C GLY A 136 16.41 -17.41 11.55
N TYR A 137 17.72 -17.14 11.53
CA TYR A 137 18.49 -16.94 10.30
C TYR A 137 18.94 -18.26 9.66
N ILE A 138 18.69 -18.40 8.36
CA ILE A 138 19.05 -19.54 7.51
C ILE A 138 20.06 -19.08 6.46
N LEU A 139 21.27 -19.66 6.47
CA LEU A 139 22.26 -19.39 5.43
C LEU A 139 22.04 -20.31 4.24
N VAL A 140 21.83 -19.73 3.06
CA VAL A 140 21.61 -20.49 1.82
C VAL A 140 22.91 -20.53 1.02
N GLN A 141 23.46 -21.74 0.84
CA GLN A 141 24.71 -21.99 0.11
C GLN A 141 24.52 -22.02 -1.41
N SER A 142 23.68 -21.14 -1.94
CA SER A 142 23.54 -20.90 -3.39
C SER A 142 23.80 -19.44 -3.68
N ARG A 143 24.43 -19.13 -4.82
CA ARG A 143 24.74 -17.75 -5.20
C ARG A 143 23.66 -17.18 -6.12
N LYS A 144 23.12 -16.02 -5.78
CA LYS A 144 22.02 -15.36 -6.50
C LYS A 144 22.24 -13.85 -6.53
N THR A 145 21.61 -13.17 -7.49
CA THR A 145 21.46 -11.71 -7.44
C THR A 145 20.63 -11.32 -6.22
N TRP A 146 20.70 -10.06 -5.79
CA TRP A 146 19.96 -9.63 -4.61
C TRP A 146 18.44 -9.85 -4.75
N SER A 147 17.86 -9.52 -5.91
CA SER A 147 16.43 -9.72 -6.18
C SER A 147 16.04 -11.20 -6.23
N ASP A 148 16.91 -12.06 -6.76
CA ASP A 148 16.65 -13.50 -6.82
C ASP A 148 16.81 -14.15 -5.44
N ALA A 149 17.73 -13.66 -4.61
CA ALA A 149 17.89 -14.07 -3.23
C ALA A 149 16.65 -13.72 -2.39
N GLN A 150 16.16 -12.49 -2.51
CA GLN A 150 14.91 -12.04 -1.88
C GLN A 150 13.72 -12.90 -2.32
N SER A 151 13.62 -13.15 -3.62
CA SER A 151 12.59 -13.99 -4.23
C SER A 151 12.58 -15.39 -3.63
N TYR A 152 13.76 -16.00 -3.53
CA TYR A 152 13.94 -17.30 -2.91
C TYR A 152 13.53 -17.29 -1.44
N CYS A 153 13.98 -16.29 -0.66
CA CYS A 153 13.64 -16.22 0.76
C CYS A 153 12.14 -16.08 1.00
N ARG A 154 11.41 -15.33 0.17
CA ARG A 154 9.96 -15.20 0.28
C ARG A 154 9.19 -16.45 -0.17
N GLN A 155 9.77 -17.22 -1.07
CA GLN A 155 9.18 -18.47 -1.54
C GLN A 155 9.35 -19.61 -0.53
N HIS A 156 10.49 -19.64 0.18
CA HIS A 156 10.86 -20.78 1.04
C HIS A 156 10.84 -20.46 2.54
N TYR A 157 10.91 -19.19 2.92
CA TYR A 157 11.02 -18.69 4.28
C TYR A 157 10.18 -17.39 4.44
N THR A 158 10.72 -16.33 5.05
CA THR A 158 10.03 -15.04 5.16
C THR A 158 10.61 -13.98 4.21
N ASP A 159 11.86 -13.55 4.38
CA ASP A 159 12.55 -12.59 3.49
C ASP A 159 14.07 -12.64 3.74
N LEU A 160 14.85 -11.81 3.06
CA LEU A 160 16.22 -11.45 3.47
C LEU A 160 16.19 -10.76 4.84
N PRO A 161 17.22 -10.95 5.69
CA PRO A 161 17.20 -10.47 7.07
C PRO A 161 17.28 -8.94 7.16
N THR A 162 16.44 -8.40 8.04
CA THR A 162 16.65 -7.12 8.72
C THR A 162 17.56 -7.34 9.93
N ILE A 163 18.47 -6.40 10.17
CA ILE A 163 19.43 -6.46 11.28
C ILE A 163 19.31 -5.18 12.10
N HIS A 164 18.78 -5.29 13.31
CA HIS A 164 18.42 -4.13 14.13
C HIS A 164 19.56 -3.66 15.02
N ASN A 165 20.46 -4.58 15.40
CA ASN A 165 21.48 -4.34 16.40
C ASN A 165 22.71 -5.23 16.22
N PHE A 166 23.77 -4.91 16.98
CA PHE A 166 25.04 -5.64 16.96
C PHE A 166 24.90 -7.10 17.40
N THR A 167 23.97 -7.42 18.30
CA THR A 167 23.73 -8.80 18.76
C THR A 167 23.23 -9.68 17.62
N GLU A 168 22.24 -9.21 16.85
CA GLU A 168 21.75 -9.90 15.66
C GLU A 168 22.84 -10.06 14.60
N ASN A 169 23.61 -9.01 14.36
CA ASN A 169 24.75 -9.06 13.43
C ASN A 169 25.77 -10.14 13.84
N ASN A 170 26.09 -10.25 15.13
CA ASN A 170 27.01 -11.28 15.62
C ASN A 170 26.44 -12.70 15.51
N GLN A 171 25.15 -12.89 15.75
CA GLN A 171 24.50 -14.19 15.55
C GLN A 171 24.60 -14.64 14.08
N ILE A 172 24.39 -13.71 13.15
CA ILE A 172 24.56 -13.95 11.72
C ILE A 172 26.03 -14.30 11.40
N ASN A 173 26.99 -13.52 11.90
CA ASN A 173 28.41 -13.75 11.68
C ASN A 173 28.89 -15.11 12.19
N ASN A 174 28.40 -15.54 13.36
CA ASN A 174 28.71 -16.86 13.88
C ASN A 174 28.25 -17.98 12.93
N LYS A 175 27.07 -17.84 12.32
CA LYS A 175 26.57 -18.80 11.29
C LYS A 175 27.42 -18.77 10.02
N ILE A 176 27.81 -17.59 9.54
CA ILE A 176 28.68 -17.43 8.36
C ILE A 176 30.05 -18.08 8.62
N ASN A 177 30.63 -17.86 9.80
CA ASN A 177 31.92 -18.40 10.20
C ASN A 177 31.91 -19.92 10.35
N GLN A 178 30.84 -20.49 10.91
CA GLN A 178 30.66 -21.95 11.03
C GLN A 178 30.69 -22.66 9.67
N LEU A 179 30.29 -21.98 8.60
CA LEU A 179 30.28 -22.51 7.23
C LEU A 179 31.50 -22.07 6.42
N ILE A 180 32.48 -21.41 7.04
CA ILE A 180 33.73 -20.95 6.41
C ILE A 180 33.44 -20.00 5.22
N LEU A 181 32.40 -19.17 5.36
CA LEU A 181 31.99 -18.20 4.32
C LEU A 181 32.37 -16.75 4.64
N SER A 182 33.24 -16.52 5.64
CA SER A 182 33.62 -15.17 6.10
C SER A 182 34.31 -14.30 5.03
N GLY A 183 35.00 -14.93 4.07
CA GLY A 183 35.63 -14.28 2.92
C GLY A 183 34.74 -14.15 1.69
N TYR A 184 33.44 -14.42 1.81
CA TYR A 184 32.46 -14.22 0.74
C TYR A 184 31.47 -13.12 1.12
N TYR A 185 30.98 -12.40 0.12
CA TYR A 185 29.83 -11.52 0.29
C TYR A 185 28.56 -12.34 0.52
N ILE A 186 27.78 -11.94 1.52
CA ILE A 186 26.50 -12.56 1.89
C ILE A 186 25.40 -11.50 1.86
N TRP A 187 24.41 -11.62 0.96
CA TRP A 187 23.31 -10.66 0.88
C TRP A 187 22.47 -10.63 2.16
N ILE A 188 22.06 -9.41 2.53
CA ILE A 188 21.08 -9.09 3.58
C ILE A 188 19.95 -8.24 2.98
N GLY A 189 18.90 -7.96 3.77
CA GLY A 189 17.69 -7.30 3.26
C GLY A 189 17.82 -5.80 3.00
N LEU A 190 18.99 -5.19 3.25
CA LEU A 190 19.20 -3.75 3.10
C LEU A 190 19.56 -3.43 1.64
N PHE A 191 18.82 -2.51 1.03
CA PHE A 191 19.05 -2.05 -0.34
C PHE A 191 18.67 -0.57 -0.49
N VAL A 192 19.17 0.08 -1.52
CA VAL A 192 18.83 1.45 -1.89
C VAL A 192 17.55 1.43 -2.72
N ASP A 193 16.61 2.28 -2.34
CA ASP A 193 15.34 2.42 -3.02
C ASP A 193 15.00 3.90 -3.28
N SER A 194 14.35 4.14 -4.40
CA SER A 194 13.80 5.44 -4.77
C SER A 194 12.29 5.40 -5.00
N TRP A 195 11.66 4.24 -4.85
CA TRP A 195 10.22 4.09 -5.06
C TRP A 195 9.43 4.50 -3.83
N GLY A 196 8.27 5.12 -4.07
CA GLY A 196 7.32 5.53 -3.05
C GLY A 196 5.91 5.10 -3.41
N TRP A 197 5.09 4.90 -2.37
CA TRP A 197 3.66 4.67 -2.53
C TRP A 197 2.93 5.99 -2.75
N SER A 198 1.91 5.97 -3.61
CA SER A 198 1.14 7.13 -4.01
C SER A 198 0.37 7.78 -2.86
N ASP A 199 -0.04 6.97 -1.88
CA ASP A 199 -0.69 7.36 -0.64
C ASP A 199 0.28 7.88 0.44
N GLN A 200 1.58 7.99 0.13
CA GLN A 200 2.65 8.37 1.06
C GLN A 200 2.88 7.36 2.19
N TRP A 201 2.49 6.09 1.99
CA TRP A 201 2.76 5.04 2.97
C TRP A 201 4.26 4.79 3.15
N ASP A 202 4.69 4.73 4.41
CA ASP A 202 6.12 4.74 4.77
C ASP A 202 6.84 3.40 4.58
N LEU A 203 6.10 2.29 4.49
CA LEU A 203 6.70 0.95 4.39
C LEU A 203 7.27 0.66 3.00
N THR A 204 8.42 -0.01 2.99
CA THR A 204 9.31 -0.14 1.82
C THR A 204 9.26 -1.50 1.16
N PHE A 205 8.21 -2.29 1.42
CA PHE A 205 8.08 -3.65 0.90
C PHE A 205 8.13 -3.65 -0.64
N ARG A 206 8.98 -4.49 -1.23
CA ARG A 206 9.12 -4.64 -2.69
C ARG A 206 8.96 -6.07 -3.14
N HIS A 207 8.14 -6.33 -4.15
CA HIS A 207 7.95 -7.68 -4.72
C HIS A 207 8.22 -7.72 -6.23
N TRP A 208 9.38 -7.19 -6.64
CA TRP A 208 9.81 -7.17 -8.05
C TRP A 208 9.98 -8.58 -8.63
N VAL A 209 9.85 -8.71 -9.95
CA VAL A 209 10.23 -9.91 -10.70
C VAL A 209 11.71 -10.23 -10.50
N GLU A 210 12.04 -11.53 -10.61
CA GLU A 210 13.44 -11.99 -10.62
C GLU A 210 14.27 -11.24 -11.69
N GLY A 211 15.52 -10.97 -11.37
CA GLY A 211 16.43 -10.15 -12.17
C GLY A 211 16.10 -8.65 -12.28
N GLN A 212 14.98 -8.15 -11.73
CA GLN A 212 14.73 -6.71 -11.60
C GLN A 212 14.88 -6.26 -10.15
N SER A 213 15.75 -5.28 -9.92
CA SER A 213 15.78 -4.50 -8.68
C SER A 213 14.97 -3.21 -8.82
N SER A 214 14.66 -2.56 -7.70
CA SER A 214 14.09 -1.21 -7.64
C SER A 214 14.87 -0.21 -8.51
N LEU A 215 16.18 -0.40 -8.65
CA LEU A 215 17.07 0.51 -9.36
C LEU A 215 17.55 -0.04 -10.70
N SER A 216 16.97 -1.15 -11.18
CA SER A 216 17.21 -1.61 -12.55
C SER A 216 16.86 -0.48 -13.52
N SER A 217 17.67 -0.31 -14.57
CA SER A 217 17.55 0.72 -15.62
C SER A 217 16.35 0.46 -16.54
N GLY A 218 15.18 0.26 -15.94
CA GLY A 218 13.92 0.12 -16.63
C GLY A 218 13.52 1.42 -17.31
N THR A 219 12.77 1.32 -18.40
CA THR A 219 12.27 2.46 -19.18
C THR A 219 11.03 3.10 -18.54
N GLY A 220 10.75 2.83 -17.25
CA GLY A 220 9.45 3.06 -16.64
C GLY A 220 9.52 3.48 -15.18
N ASN A 221 8.73 4.48 -14.81
CA ASN A 221 8.69 5.04 -13.45
C ASN A 221 7.44 4.61 -12.66
N CYS A 222 6.65 3.67 -13.18
CA CYS A 222 5.41 3.19 -12.56
C CYS A 222 5.40 1.66 -12.49
N ALA A 223 4.92 1.10 -11.39
CA ALA A 223 4.93 -0.34 -11.17
C ALA A 223 3.58 -0.97 -11.53
N GLY A 224 3.64 -2.10 -12.23
CA GLY A 224 2.47 -2.95 -12.49
C GLY A 224 2.66 -4.33 -11.88
N MET A 225 1.61 -4.86 -11.24
CA MET A 225 1.57 -6.20 -10.67
C MET A 225 1.01 -7.20 -11.69
N SER A 226 1.65 -8.36 -11.86
CA SER A 226 1.15 -9.44 -12.73
C SER A 226 0.54 -10.58 -11.91
N ARG A 227 -0.74 -10.89 -12.16
CA ARG A 227 -1.41 -12.05 -11.54
C ARG A 227 -0.77 -13.38 -12.00
N SER A 228 -0.47 -13.51 -13.29
CA SER A 228 0.13 -14.72 -13.86
C SER A 228 1.56 -14.98 -13.39
N ASN A 229 2.22 -13.98 -12.80
CA ASN A 229 3.53 -14.10 -12.20
C ASN A 229 3.46 -13.97 -10.67
N SER A 230 2.48 -14.62 -10.04
CA SER A 230 2.35 -14.70 -8.57
C SER A 230 2.37 -13.34 -7.85
N GLY A 231 1.88 -12.28 -8.50
CA GLY A 231 1.78 -10.95 -7.90
C GLY A 231 3.07 -10.15 -7.99
N ARG A 232 4.04 -10.59 -8.79
CA ARG A 232 5.32 -9.90 -8.99
C ARG A 232 5.16 -8.61 -9.77
N TRP A 233 6.04 -7.66 -9.47
CA TRP A 233 5.98 -6.31 -10.03
C TRP A 233 7.02 -6.11 -11.12
N SER A 234 6.67 -5.31 -12.12
CA SER A 234 7.59 -4.85 -13.15
C SER A 234 7.44 -3.37 -13.40
N GLN A 235 8.52 -2.75 -13.86
CA GLN A 235 8.53 -1.33 -14.21
C GLN A 235 7.92 -1.10 -15.59
N TYR A 236 7.11 -0.06 -15.71
CA TYR A 236 6.44 0.31 -16.95
C TYR A 236 6.42 1.84 -17.12
N SER A 237 6.36 2.29 -18.38
CA SER A 237 6.06 3.69 -18.67
C SER A 237 4.67 4.03 -18.12
N CYS A 238 4.59 5.12 -17.36
CA CYS A 238 3.37 5.55 -16.67
C CYS A 238 2.20 5.87 -17.62
N ASN A 239 2.49 6.12 -18.90
CA ASN A 239 1.49 6.45 -19.92
C ASN A 239 0.84 5.20 -20.54
N LEU A 240 1.33 3.99 -20.22
CA LEU A 240 0.69 2.78 -20.71
C LEU A 240 -0.71 2.62 -20.10
N GLN A 241 -1.65 2.21 -20.94
CA GLN A 241 -3.03 1.99 -20.54
C GLN A 241 -3.16 0.58 -19.95
N LYS A 242 -3.49 0.48 -18.65
CA LYS A 242 -3.67 -0.80 -17.95
C LYS A 242 -4.85 -0.74 -16.98
N PRO A 243 -5.57 -1.85 -16.76
CA PRO A 243 -6.41 -2.02 -15.59
C PRO A 243 -5.63 -1.77 -14.29
N PHE A 244 -6.32 -1.52 -13.19
CA PHE A 244 -5.68 -1.07 -11.96
C PHE A 244 -6.43 -1.53 -10.71
N ILE A 245 -5.76 -1.48 -9.56
CA ILE A 245 -6.35 -1.83 -8.27
C ILE A 245 -6.37 -0.58 -7.39
N CYS A 246 -7.54 -0.23 -6.86
CA CYS A 246 -7.67 0.77 -5.80
C CYS A 246 -7.72 0.09 -4.43
N TYR A 247 -7.36 0.80 -3.36
CA TYR A 247 -7.61 0.35 -1.98
C TYR A 247 -8.45 1.35 -1.18
N GLY A 248 -8.99 0.84 -0.08
CA GLY A 248 -9.78 1.61 0.86
C GLY A 248 -11.27 1.43 0.64
N ASP A 249 -12.06 1.79 1.65
CA ASP A 249 -13.50 1.71 1.55
C ASP A 249 -13.95 2.61 0.40
N GLY A 250 -14.71 2.03 -0.54
CA GLY A 250 -15.37 2.84 -1.57
C GLY A 250 -16.17 3.95 -0.90
N MET A 251 -16.05 5.18 -1.39
CA MET A 251 -16.80 6.31 -0.83
C MET A 251 -18.28 5.97 -0.80
N ARG A 252 -18.81 5.71 0.40
CA ARG A 252 -20.23 5.47 0.60
C ARG A 252 -20.97 6.75 0.25
N LYS A 253 -21.60 6.79 -0.92
CA LYS A 253 -22.51 7.89 -1.28
C LYS A 253 -23.67 7.86 -0.30
N GLN A 254 -23.62 8.73 0.70
CA GLN A 254 -24.76 8.96 1.58
C GLN A 254 -25.77 9.83 0.83
N ILE A 255 -26.94 9.26 0.56
CA ILE A 255 -28.04 10.00 -0.05
C ILE A 255 -28.84 10.62 1.09
N VAL A 256 -28.75 11.94 1.22
CA VAL A 256 -29.56 12.71 2.17
C VAL A 256 -30.80 13.19 1.43
N ARG A 257 -32.00 12.76 1.88
CA ARG A 257 -33.26 13.30 1.38
C ARG A 257 -33.55 14.62 2.09
N LEU A 258 -33.70 15.69 1.32
CA LEU A 258 -33.95 17.04 1.83
C LEU A 258 -35.41 17.42 1.58
N LYS A 259 -36.11 17.80 2.65
CA LYS A 259 -37.43 18.43 2.57
C LYS A 259 -37.24 19.93 2.73
N VAL A 260 -37.57 20.68 1.68
CA VAL A 260 -37.44 22.14 1.67
C VAL A 260 -38.83 22.76 1.65
N THR A 261 -39.10 23.66 2.59
CA THR A 261 -40.35 24.42 2.67
C THR A 261 -40.08 25.87 2.34
N CYS A 262 -40.82 26.42 1.38
CA CYS A 262 -40.72 27.81 1.00
C CYS A 262 -41.90 28.62 1.52
N LYS A 263 -41.61 29.79 2.12
CA LYS A 263 -42.62 30.79 2.45
C LYS A 263 -42.78 31.74 1.26
N GLY A 264 -43.57 31.34 0.26
CA GLY A 264 -43.84 32.13 -0.96
C GLY A 264 -43.63 31.34 -2.26
N LYS A 265 -43.67 32.02 -3.41
CA LYS A 265 -43.37 31.40 -4.71
C LYS A 265 -41.85 31.20 -4.84
N CYS A 266 -41.40 29.96 -4.67
CA CYS A 266 -40.02 29.55 -4.97
C CYS A 266 -39.98 28.67 -6.21
N ALA A 267 -39.03 28.93 -7.10
CA ALA A 267 -38.63 27.97 -8.12
C ALA A 267 -37.52 27.09 -7.54
N LEU A 268 -37.86 26.01 -6.84
CA LEU A 268 -36.87 25.13 -6.19
C LEU A 268 -35.87 24.50 -7.17
N ASN A 269 -36.26 24.34 -8.43
CA ASN A 269 -35.38 23.87 -9.50
C ASN A 269 -34.60 25.00 -10.21
N ASP A 270 -34.63 26.24 -9.70
CA ASP A 270 -33.75 27.32 -10.17
C ASP A 270 -32.28 27.03 -9.83
N HIS A 271 -31.38 27.24 -10.79
CA HIS A 271 -29.97 26.93 -10.64
C HIS A 271 -29.28 27.75 -9.54
N SER A 272 -29.64 29.03 -9.40
CA SER A 272 -29.06 29.91 -8.38
C SER A 272 -29.49 29.47 -6.99
N LEU A 273 -30.76 29.11 -6.83
CA LEU A 273 -31.30 28.61 -5.56
C LEU A 273 -30.69 27.25 -5.17
N GLN A 274 -30.60 26.31 -6.11
CA GLN A 274 -29.93 25.01 -5.90
C GLN A 274 -28.46 25.17 -5.46
N THR A 275 -27.75 26.12 -6.07
CA THR A 275 -26.36 26.43 -5.73
C THR A 275 -26.25 27.03 -4.33
N ALA A 276 -27.15 27.96 -3.98
CA ALA A 276 -27.20 28.55 -2.65
C ALA A 276 -27.45 27.51 -1.55
N ILE A 277 -28.39 26.57 -1.78
CA ILE A 277 -28.69 25.49 -0.84
C ILE A 277 -27.48 24.56 -0.66
N LEU A 278 -26.80 24.16 -1.74
CA LEU A 278 -25.59 23.33 -1.64
C LEU A 278 -24.47 24.02 -0.86
N ASN A 279 -24.25 25.32 -1.09
CA ASN A 279 -23.27 26.09 -0.37
C ASN A 279 -23.59 26.17 1.13
N GLU A 280 -24.86 26.37 1.49
CA GLU A 280 -25.28 26.39 2.90
C GLU A 280 -25.08 25.03 3.58
N ILE A 281 -25.43 23.93 2.89
CA ILE A 281 -25.21 22.56 3.40
C ILE A 281 -23.70 22.32 3.60
N SER A 282 -22.88 22.69 2.62
CA SER A 282 -21.42 22.58 2.69
C SER A 282 -20.87 23.32 3.91
N GLU A 283 -21.26 24.57 4.13
CA GLU A 283 -20.80 25.35 5.30
C GLU A 283 -21.26 24.74 6.63
N LYS A 284 -22.48 24.19 6.71
CA LYS A 284 -22.94 23.50 7.92
C LYS A 284 -22.13 22.22 8.21
N LEU A 285 -21.79 21.46 7.18
CA LEU A 285 -20.96 20.25 7.34
C LEU A 285 -19.55 20.59 7.83
N LYS A 286 -18.95 21.68 7.32
CA LYS A 286 -17.67 22.21 7.83
C LYS A 286 -17.77 22.56 9.32
N ASN A 287 -18.81 23.29 9.72
CA ASN A 287 -19.02 23.68 11.12
C ASN A 287 -19.24 22.49 12.06
N MET A 288 -19.80 21.39 11.56
CA MET A 288 -19.97 20.14 12.31
C MET A 288 -18.72 19.26 12.36
N ARG A 289 -17.59 19.70 11.76
CA ARG A 289 -16.35 18.92 11.62
C ARG A 289 -16.56 17.56 10.93
N LEU A 290 -17.55 17.48 10.05
CA LEU A 290 -17.84 16.31 9.22
C LEU A 290 -17.15 16.42 7.84
N GLU A 291 -16.02 17.13 7.79
CA GLU A 291 -15.24 17.26 6.57
C GLU A 291 -14.73 15.88 6.13
N SER A 292 -15.26 15.43 5.00
CA SER A 292 -14.50 14.56 4.09
C SER A 292 -14.33 15.35 2.80
N ASP A 293 -13.36 14.97 1.97
CA ASP A 293 -13.17 15.48 0.60
C ASP A 293 -14.37 15.17 -0.35
N SER A 294 -15.54 14.93 0.21
CA SER A 294 -16.73 14.47 -0.50
C SER A 294 -17.37 15.62 -1.25
N LYS A 295 -17.34 15.48 -2.57
CA LYS A 295 -18.02 16.34 -3.53
C LYS A 295 -19.54 16.21 -3.35
N ILE A 296 -20.17 17.17 -2.68
CA ILE A 296 -21.63 17.25 -2.56
C ILE A 296 -22.22 17.65 -3.91
N SER A 297 -23.26 16.94 -4.35
CA SER A 297 -23.97 17.24 -5.59
C SER A 297 -25.42 16.80 -5.52
N TRP A 298 -26.26 17.43 -6.34
CA TRP A 298 -27.65 17.03 -6.48
C TRP A 298 -27.77 15.72 -7.26
N ARG A 299 -28.66 14.84 -6.80
CA ARG A 299 -29.18 13.73 -7.61
C ARG A 299 -30.39 14.26 -8.39
N LYS A 300 -30.32 14.20 -9.72
CA LYS A 300 -31.46 14.53 -10.59
C LYS A 300 -32.35 13.31 -10.80
N GLY A 301 -33.65 13.54 -10.91
CA GLY A 301 -34.63 12.56 -11.38
C GLY A 301 -34.47 12.26 -12.86
N GLU A 302 -35.29 11.33 -13.38
CA GLU A 302 -35.32 10.99 -14.81
C GLU A 302 -35.76 12.16 -15.69
N ASP A 303 -36.54 13.08 -15.12
CA ASP A 303 -36.99 14.35 -15.70
C ASP A 303 -35.92 15.46 -15.66
N GLY A 304 -34.76 15.20 -15.04
CA GLY A 304 -33.68 16.18 -14.87
C GLY A 304 -33.91 17.17 -13.74
N GLU A 305 -35.03 17.08 -13.00
CA GLU A 305 -35.33 17.92 -11.84
C GLU A 305 -34.70 17.37 -10.55
N VAL A 306 -34.48 18.23 -9.56
CA VAL A 306 -33.90 17.86 -8.27
C VAL A 306 -34.97 17.81 -7.18
N PHE A 307 -35.87 18.79 -7.19
CA PHE A 307 -36.96 18.89 -6.23
C PHE A 307 -38.28 18.57 -6.92
N HIS A 308 -38.96 17.55 -6.38
CA HIS A 308 -40.30 17.18 -6.79
C HIS A 308 -41.29 17.65 -5.73
N GLN A 309 -42.44 18.18 -6.16
CA GLN A 309 -43.49 18.56 -5.23
C GLN A 309 -44.08 17.29 -4.60
N GLU A 310 -44.13 17.25 -3.28
CA GLU A 310 -44.70 16.13 -2.54
C GLU A 310 -46.21 16.08 -2.78
N ASN A 311 -46.65 15.22 -3.70
CA ASN A 311 -48.07 14.97 -3.93
C ASN A 311 -48.59 14.06 -2.83
N ASN A 312 -49.49 14.58 -1.98
CA ASN A 312 -50.14 13.86 -0.87
C ASN A 312 -51.00 12.64 -1.28
N HIS A 313 -50.96 12.20 -2.53
CA HIS A 313 -51.74 11.06 -3.04
C HIS A 313 -50.97 9.73 -3.09
N MET A 314 -49.68 9.68 -2.76
CA MET A 314 -48.88 8.42 -2.77
C MET A 314 -48.48 7.90 -1.38
N LEU A 315 -48.91 8.55 -0.28
CA LEU A 315 -48.58 8.10 1.08
C LEU A 315 -49.33 6.84 1.56
N ASP A 316 -50.28 6.35 0.75
CA ASP A 316 -51.04 5.13 1.03
C ASP A 316 -50.51 3.90 0.27
N ALA A 317 -49.57 4.04 -0.68
CA ALA A 317 -49.06 2.92 -1.48
C ALA A 317 -47.71 2.36 -0.99
N GLU A 318 -46.90 3.15 -0.26
CA GLU A 318 -45.57 2.73 0.23
C GLU A 318 -45.56 2.29 1.70
N ARG A 319 -46.74 2.06 2.31
CA ARG A 319 -46.86 1.51 3.68
C ARG A 319 -47.20 0.01 3.74
N GLU A 320 -47.30 -0.68 2.59
CA GLU A 320 -47.59 -2.12 2.53
C GLU A 320 -46.53 -2.98 1.79
N LEU A 321 -45.29 -2.52 1.59
CA LEU A 321 -44.17 -3.35 1.11
C LEU A 321 -42.89 -3.10 1.92
#